data_AF-A0A849G1E4-F1
#
_entry.id   AF-A0A849G1E4-F1
#
_cell.length_a   1.000
_cell.length_b   1.000
_cell.length_c   1.000
_cell.angle_alpha   90.00
_cell.angle_beta   90.00
_cell.angle_gamma   90.00
#
_symmetry.space_group_name_H-M   'P 1'
#
loop_
_entity.id
_entity.type
_entity.pdbx_description
1 polymer ?
#
loop_
_entity_poly.entity_id
_entity_poly.type
_entity_poly.pdbx_seq_one_letter_code
_entity_poly.pdbx_strand_id
1 'polypeptide(L)'
;MGQVDVPIISAGIVDQSLPESHPDYGRVIASTRAVTDVVMSRSRLEELIDGEVKYLVIKLVGNTDEANNGELVKFFPEDRFKIKLSAKLETEIDISE
;
A
#
# COMPACT_ATOMS: atom_id res chain seq x y z
N MET A 1 10.09 -19.07 5.18
CA MET A 1 9.26 -17.90 5.53
C MET A 1 8.98 -17.15 4.23
N GLY A 2 7.72 -17.10 3.80
CA GLY A 2 7.35 -16.29 2.63
C GLY A 2 7.40 -14.82 3.00
N GLN A 3 8.26 -14.06 2.32
CA GLN A 3 8.38 -12.62 2.52
C GLN A 3 7.13 -11.98 1.89
N VAL A 4 6.28 -11.39 2.73
CA VAL A 4 5.17 -10.56 2.23
C VAL A 4 5.76 -9.18 2.04
N ASP A 5 6.01 -8.81 0.79
CA ASP A 5 6.45 -7.45 0.48
C ASP A 5 5.36 -6.47 0.90
N VAL A 6 5.73 -5.58 1.82
CA VAL A 6 4.84 -4.53 2.28
C VAL A 6 4.61 -3.58 1.10
N PRO A 7 3.36 -3.31 0.68
CA PRO A 7 3.10 -2.33 -0.36
C PRO A 7 3.65 -0.97 0.08
N ILE A 8 4.71 -0.52 -0.60
CA ILE A 8 5.24 0.83 -0.45
C ILE A 8 4.42 1.73 -1.36
N ILE A 9 3.74 2.70 -0.77
CA ILE A 9 3.05 3.74 -1.53
C ILE A 9 4.09 4.81 -1.86
N SER A 10 4.31 5.07 -3.15
CA SER A 10 5.15 6.17 -3.62
C SER A 10 4.69 7.50 -3.05
N ALA A 11 5.63 8.43 -2.86
CA ALA A 11 5.34 9.75 -2.32
C ALA A 11 4.31 10.51 -3.13
N GLY A 12 3.36 11.11 -2.41
CA GLY A 12 2.50 12.14 -2.98
C GLY A 12 3.31 13.39 -3.29
N ILE A 13 2.98 14.06 -4.39
CA ILE A 13 3.55 15.38 -4.70
C ILE A 13 2.98 16.37 -3.68
N VAL A 14 3.87 17.09 -3.01
CA VAL A 14 3.52 18.09 -1.99
C VAL A 14 3.55 19.48 -2.63
N ASP A 15 2.57 20.31 -2.28
CA ASP A 15 2.57 21.72 -2.65
C ASP A 15 3.27 22.56 -1.57
N GLN A 16 4.39 23.16 -1.97
CA GLN A 16 5.18 24.08 -1.17
C GLN A 16 5.12 25.52 -1.69
N SER A 17 4.23 25.83 -2.64
CA SER A 17 4.11 27.17 -3.24
C SER A 17 3.58 28.22 -2.26
N LEU A 18 2.97 27.78 -1.15
CA LEU A 18 2.38 28.63 -0.12
C LEU A 18 3.42 28.98 0.97
N PRO A 19 3.26 30.10 1.71
CA PRO A 19 4.09 30.38 2.88
C PRO A 19 3.88 29.35 3.99
N GLU A 20 4.91 29.05 4.81
CA GLU A 20 4.83 28.09 5.92
C GLU A 20 3.69 28.37 6.93
N SER A 21 3.30 29.64 7.07
CA SER A 21 2.18 30.05 7.93
C SER A 21 0.80 29.71 7.37
N HIS A 22 0.71 29.26 6.12
CA HIS A 22 -0.55 28.92 5.46
C HIS A 22 -1.04 27.53 5.91
N PRO A 23 -2.34 27.34 6.21
CA PRO A 23 -2.88 26.04 6.65
C PRO A 23 -2.55 24.89 5.69
N ASP A 24 -2.64 25.16 4.38
CA ASP A 24 -2.37 24.19 3.30
C ASP A 24 -0.88 24.03 2.91
N TYR A 25 0.06 24.72 3.57
CA TYR A 25 1.48 24.49 3.31
C TYR A 25 1.87 23.05 3.66
N GLY A 26 2.54 22.36 2.72
CA GLY A 26 2.94 20.96 2.87
C GLY A 26 1.82 19.96 2.57
N ARG A 27 0.78 20.37 1.82
CA ARG A 27 -0.36 19.51 1.45
C ARG A 27 -0.02 18.63 0.26
N VAL A 28 -0.42 17.37 0.32
CA VAL A 28 -0.36 16.45 -0.84
C VAL A 28 -1.42 16.87 -1.86
N ILE A 29 -0.99 17.19 -3.09
CA ILE A 29 -1.87 17.68 -4.17
C ILE A 29 -2.10 16.68 -5.29
N ALA A 30 -1.45 15.52 -5.25
CA ALA A 30 -1.61 14.47 -6.25
C ALA A 30 -1.92 13.12 -5.60
N SER A 31 -2.86 12.38 -6.21
CA SER A 31 -3.18 11.02 -5.78
C SER A 31 -2.06 10.06 -6.18
N THR A 32 -1.63 9.21 -5.26
CA THR A 32 -0.72 8.10 -5.55
C THR A 32 -1.46 6.78 -5.54
N ARG A 33 -0.95 5.84 -6.34
CA ARG A 33 -1.51 4.49 -6.44
C ARG A 33 -0.38 3.49 -6.45
N ALA A 34 -0.44 2.53 -5.53
CA ALA A 34 0.38 1.33 -5.54
C ALA A 34 -0.51 0.11 -5.79
N VAL A 35 0.02 -0.84 -6.54
CA VAL A 35 -0.56 -2.18 -6.72
C VAL A 35 0.51 -3.17 -6.33
N THR A 36 0.17 -4.06 -5.40
CA THR A 36 1.07 -5.11 -4.91
C THR A 36 0.34 -6.43 -4.99
N ASP A 37 1.00 -7.40 -5.60
CA ASP A 37 0.54 -8.78 -5.64
C ASP A 37 1.12 -9.52 -4.43
N VAL A 38 0.24 -10.12 -3.63
CA VAL A 38 0.64 -11.00 -2.54
C VAL A 38 0.53 -12.43 -3.05
N VAL A 39 1.65 -12.96 -3.52
CA VAL A 39 1.72 -14.34 -4.01
C VAL A 39 1.76 -15.28 -2.81
N MET A 40 0.87 -16.26 -2.80
CA MET A 40 0.76 -17.26 -1.74
C MET A 40 0.98 -18.66 -2.30
N SER A 41 1.95 -19.38 -1.75
CA SER A 41 2.12 -20.81 -2.04
C SER A 41 0.99 -21.63 -1.42
N ARG A 42 0.67 -22.78 -2.02
CA ARG A 42 -0.32 -23.72 -1.51
C ARG A 42 -0.12 -24.09 -0.04
N SER A 43 1.10 -24.45 0.38
CA SER A 43 1.39 -24.83 1.77
C SER A 43 1.04 -23.72 2.76
N ARG A 44 1.37 -22.47 2.41
CA ARG A 44 1.02 -21.29 3.22
C ARG A 44 -0.49 -21.05 3.28
N LEU A 45 -1.21 -21.32 2.19
CA LEU A 45 -2.67 -21.22 2.18
C LEU A 45 -3.30 -22.29 3.10
N GLU A 46 -2.82 -23.52 3.04
CA GLU A 46 -3.26 -24.62 3.91
C GLU A 46 -3.01 -24.27 5.38
N GLU A 47 -1.82 -23.75 5.73
CA GLU A 47 -1.51 -23.27 7.09
C GLU A 47 -2.50 -22.19 7.60
N LEU A 48 -2.93 -21.27 6.73
CA LEU A 48 -3.85 -20.21 7.10
C LEU A 48 -5.29 -20.73 7.27
N ILE A 49 -5.68 -21.73 6.48
CA ILE A 49 -6.98 -22.41 6.59
C ILE A 49 -7.01 -23.21 7.90
N ASP A 50 -5.99 -24.02 8.16
CA ASP A 50 -5.89 -24.84 9.38
C ASP A 50 -5.79 -23.98 10.65
N GLY A 51 -5.17 -22.80 10.53
CA GLY A 51 -5.11 -21.78 11.59
C GLY A 51 -6.38 -20.94 11.75
N GLU A 52 -7.45 -21.22 10.99
CA GLU A 52 -8.73 -20.49 11.00
C GLU A 52 -8.59 -18.96 10.87
N VAL A 53 -7.63 -18.49 10.05
CA VAL A 53 -7.36 -17.07 9.91
C VAL A 53 -8.50 -16.36 9.17
N LYS A 54 -9.11 -15.35 9.81
CA LYS A 54 -10.27 -14.60 9.27
C LYS A 54 -9.97 -13.15 8.90
N TYR A 55 -8.79 -12.66 9.26
CA TYR A 55 -8.46 -11.24 9.14
C TYR A 55 -7.25 -11.04 8.23
N LEU A 56 -7.35 -10.03 7.37
CA LEU A 56 -6.23 -9.50 6.61
C LEU A 56 -5.79 -8.19 7.27
N VAL A 57 -4.54 -8.12 7.70
CA VAL A 57 -3.93 -6.89 8.21
C VAL A 57 -3.02 -6.31 7.13
N ILE A 58 -3.31 -5.09 6.68
CA ILE A 58 -2.51 -4.37 5.70
C ILE A 58 -1.82 -3.22 6.41
N LYS A 59 -0.49 -3.21 6.39
CA LYS A 59 0.31 -2.06 6.81
C LYS A 59 0.66 -1.25 5.57
N LEU A 60 0.26 0.02 5.56
CA LEU A 60 0.64 0.97 4.52
C LEU A 60 1.79 1.84 5.03
N VAL A 61 2.80 2.02 4.20
CA VAL A 61 3.91 2.94 4.46
C VAL A 61 3.99 3.90 3.29
N GLY A 62 3.87 5.20 3.59
CA GLY A 62 4.06 6.27 2.61
C GLY A 62 5.40 6.94 2.86
N ASN A 63 6.21 7.05 1.82
CA ASN A 63 7.36 7.95 1.83
C ASN A 63 6.94 9.31 1.32
N THR A 64 7.70 10.35 1.61
CA THR A 64 7.52 11.67 0.99
C THR A 64 8.89 12.16 0.55
N ASP A 65 9.08 12.25 -0.76
CA ASP A 65 10.40 12.43 -1.38
C ASP A 65 11.06 13.77 -1.01
N GLU A 66 10.29 14.72 -0.45
CA GLU A 66 10.75 16.03 0.00
C GLU A 66 10.85 16.20 1.53
N ALA A 67 10.47 15.20 2.34
CA ALA A 67 10.60 15.28 3.80
C ALA A 67 12.06 15.19 4.29
N ASN A 68 13.03 15.15 3.37
CA ASN A 68 14.46 15.17 3.66
C ASN A 68 14.92 16.42 4.43
N ASN A 69 14.09 17.47 4.51
CA ASN A 69 14.34 18.68 5.30
C ASN A 69 13.67 18.71 6.69
N GLY A 70 13.09 17.59 7.16
CA GLY A 70 12.31 17.59 8.41
C GLY A 70 10.94 18.28 8.28
N GLU A 71 10.50 18.50 7.05
CA GLU A 71 9.20 19.09 6.74
C GLU A 71 8.07 18.08 7.03
N LEU A 72 7.09 18.54 7.79
CA LEU A 72 5.95 17.74 8.22
C LEU A 72 4.95 17.60 7.08
N VAL A 73 4.77 16.38 6.62
CA VAL A 73 3.68 16.02 5.69
C VAL A 73 2.36 16.05 6.45
N LYS A 74 1.40 16.82 5.94
CA LYS A 74 0.07 16.92 6.56
C LYS A 74 -0.94 16.10 5.78
N PHE A 75 -1.61 15.20 6.50
CA PHE A 75 -2.85 14.56 6.05
C PHE A 75 -4.03 15.32 6.64
N PHE A 76 -5.05 15.54 5.84
CA PHE A 76 -6.26 16.23 6.22
C PHE A 76 -7.43 15.24 6.37
N PRO A 77 -8.44 15.55 7.20
CA PRO A 77 -9.62 14.69 7.36
C PRO A 77 -10.38 14.41 6.06
N GLU A 78 -10.23 15.27 5.05
CA GLU A 78 -10.84 15.07 3.73
C GLU A 78 -10.12 14.01 2.88
N ASP A 79 -8.88 13.65 3.23
CA ASP A 79 -8.09 12.69 2.48
C ASP A 79 -8.69 11.29 2.61
N ARG A 80 -8.79 10.60 1.48
CA ARG A 80 -9.40 9.26 1.40
C ARG A 80 -8.41 8.23 0.93
N PHE A 81 -8.23 7.19 1.75
CA PHE A 81 -7.52 5.97 1.36
C PHE A 81 -8.51 4.99 0.74
N LYS A 82 -8.21 4.53 -0.48
CA LYS A 82 -9.01 3.51 -1.17
C LYS A 82 -8.19 2.25 -1.36
N ILE A 83 -8.61 1.17 -0.72
CA ILE A 83 -8.02 -0.16 -0.88
C ILE A 83 -8.97 -1.00 -1.73
N LYS A 84 -8.45 -1.61 -2.80
CA LYS A 84 -9.18 -2.61 -3.60
C LYS A 84 -8.43 -3.93 -3.49
N LEU A 85 -9.12 -4.95 -3.02
CA LEU A 85 -8.60 -6.31 -2.91
C LEU A 85 -9.26 -7.19 -3.98
N SER A 86 -8.46 -8.07 -4.58
CA SER A 86 -8.92 -9.07 -5.54
C SER A 86 -8.08 -10.33 -5.38
N ALA A 87 -8.73 -11.49 -5.42
CA ALA A 87 -8.07 -12.79 -5.46
C ALA A 87 -8.08 -13.30 -6.90
N LYS A 88 -6.96 -13.86 -7.35
CA LYS A 88 -6.83 -14.56 -8.63
C LYS A 88 -6.28 -15.96 -8.34
N LEU A 89 -6.94 -16.98 -8.87
CA LEU A 89 -6.42 -18.35 -8.88
C LEU A 89 -6.00 -18.67 -10.32
N GLU A 90 -4.71 -18.92 -10.51
CA GLU A 90 -4.19 -19.46 -11.76
C GLU A 90 -4.00 -20.96 -11.59
N THR A 91 -4.68 -21.74 -12.42
CA THR A 91 -4.58 -23.20 -12.45
C THR A 91 -4.12 -23.61 -13.83
N GLU A 92 -3.02 -24.35 -13.91
CA GLU A 92 -2.54 -24.97 -15.14
C GLU A 92 -2.80 -26.47 -15.06
N ILE A 93 -3.37 -27.02 -16.13
CA ILE A 93 -3.56 -28.46 -16.30
C ILE A 93 -2.66 -28.85 -17.46
N ASP A 94 -1.57 -29.56 -17.15
CA ASP A 94 -0.70 -30.11 -18.16
C ASP A 94 -1.20 -31.52 -18.55
N ILE A 95 -1.47 -31.70 -19.84
CA ILE A 95 -1.91 -32.97 -20.43
C ILE A 95 -0.83 -33.39 -21.41
N SER A 96 0.38 -33.64 -20.90
CA SER A 96 1.43 -34.27 -21.68
C SER A 96 1.20 -35.79 -21.69
N GLU A 97 0.83 -36.33 -22.86
CA GLU A 97 0.82 -37.77 -23.16
C GLU A 97 2.24 -38.35 -23.26
#